data_AF-A0A4Q4VB03-F1
#
_entry.id   AF-A0A4Q4VB03-F1
#
_cell.length_a   1.000
_cell.length_b   1.000
_cell.length_c   1.000
_cell.angle_alpha   90.00
_cell.angle_beta   90.00
_cell.angle_gamma   90.00
#
_symmetry.space_group_name_H-M   'P 1'
#
loop_
_entity.id
_entity.type
_entity.pdbx_description
1 polymer ?
#
loop_
_entity_poly.entity_id
_entity_poly.type
_entity_poly.pdbx_seq_one_letter_code
_entity_poly.pdbx_strand_id
1 'polypeptide(L)'
;MSMHDARGPYGETFTLQNVVSNNIADINVFNEPGEKGGDAGAHLVVGSEIVNGMVTTSEIATTDLHFFYGTFRAAIKVTEVAGTCSAFFWYFNDTQEIDIEFLSAQFNKDNGTFPVNLVLQSSESSEAGFDASNTKDFRRVNLPFDPTADFHEYRFDYLEKEVIFYADGKELARMTGSSVPTGPGHLLLSHWSNGNPGWSRGPPKTDATTIVSYVKAYFNSSMDSRQADFVSRCTDPAAEGAFCDVPDNDPTYFFTYQQNMTNNQTTYLDDENAAGCVGFWWSFMLGATLASSAWAIGL
;
A
#
# COMPACT_ATOMS: atom_id res chain seq x y z
N MET A 1 3.23 -15.10 11.38
CA MET A 1 2.52 -16.04 10.51
C MET A 1 3.35 -17.31 10.39
N SER A 2 2.77 -18.49 10.61
CA SER A 2 3.52 -19.77 10.57
C SER A 2 3.91 -20.15 9.13
N MET A 3 4.84 -21.10 8.95
CA MET A 3 5.20 -21.60 7.60
C MET A 3 3.98 -22.15 6.82
N HIS A 4 3.04 -22.80 7.52
CA HIS A 4 1.85 -23.38 6.89
C HIS A 4 0.94 -22.28 6.34
N ASP A 5 0.74 -21.24 7.13
CA ASP A 5 -0.09 -20.09 6.79
C ASP A 5 0.58 -19.18 5.75
N ALA A 6 1.92 -19.11 5.80
CA ALA A 6 2.74 -18.33 4.87
C ALA A 6 2.86 -18.96 3.49
N ARG A 7 2.46 -20.22 3.29
CA ARG A 7 2.50 -20.90 1.98
C ARG A 7 3.90 -20.83 1.34
N GLY A 8 4.92 -20.91 2.17
CA GLY A 8 6.32 -20.87 1.79
C GLY A 8 7.18 -21.77 2.69
N PRO A 9 8.43 -22.04 2.31
CA PRO A 9 9.36 -22.80 3.14
C PRO A 9 9.73 -22.09 4.46
N TYR A 10 9.44 -20.79 4.58
CA TYR A 10 9.69 -19.99 5.79
C TYR A 10 8.40 -19.29 6.24
N GLY A 11 8.26 -19.10 7.55
CA GLY A 11 7.20 -18.25 8.10
C GLY A 11 7.58 -16.77 8.00
N GLU A 12 6.65 -15.91 8.39
CA GLU A 12 6.85 -14.46 8.38
C GLU A 12 6.65 -13.90 9.78
N THR A 13 7.54 -13.02 10.20
CA THR A 13 7.41 -12.27 11.45
C THR A 13 7.43 -10.77 11.17
N PHE A 14 6.27 -10.15 11.24
CA PHE A 14 6.12 -8.71 11.12
C PHE A 14 6.61 -8.04 12.40
N THR A 15 7.57 -7.12 12.29
CA THR A 15 8.13 -6.42 13.45
C THR A 15 8.14 -4.91 13.26
N LEU A 16 7.93 -4.18 14.36
CA LEU A 16 8.01 -2.72 14.34
C LEU A 16 9.43 -2.23 14.03
N GLN A 17 10.46 -3.02 14.35
CA GLN A 17 11.85 -2.68 14.05
C GLN A 17 12.15 -2.67 12.55
N ASN A 18 11.35 -3.38 11.75
CA ASN A 18 11.46 -3.41 10.29
C ASN A 18 10.72 -2.25 9.61
N VAL A 19 10.05 -1.38 10.37
CA VAL A 19 9.45 -0.14 9.87
C VAL A 19 10.25 1.04 10.42
N VAL A 20 11.08 1.66 9.57
CA VAL A 20 12.02 2.71 9.98
C VAL A 20 11.66 4.02 9.31
N SER A 21 11.40 5.08 10.09
CA SER A 21 11.22 6.42 9.51
C SER A 21 12.56 7.10 9.25
N ASN A 22 12.69 7.71 8.07
CA ASN A 22 13.72 8.69 7.73
C ASN A 22 13.03 9.98 7.30
N ASN A 23 12.79 10.90 8.23
CA ASN A 23 12.04 12.12 7.96
C ASN A 23 12.78 12.99 6.92
N ILE A 24 12.04 13.76 6.13
CA ILE A 24 12.60 14.73 5.18
C ILE A 24 13.40 15.77 5.97
N ALA A 25 14.64 16.06 5.55
CA ALA A 25 15.54 16.95 6.28
C ALA A 25 15.10 18.43 6.29
N ASP A 26 14.47 18.89 5.22
CA ASP A 26 13.78 20.18 5.18
C ASP A 26 12.33 19.96 4.76
N ILE A 27 11.41 20.12 5.71
CA ILE A 27 9.96 19.97 5.46
C ILE A 27 9.45 20.89 4.34
N ASN A 28 10.18 21.96 4.01
CA ASN A 28 9.87 22.88 2.91
C ASN A 28 10.28 22.38 1.53
N VAL A 29 11.01 21.27 1.44
CA VAL A 29 11.51 20.73 0.19
C VAL A 29 11.24 19.23 0.13
N PHE A 30 10.18 18.84 -0.57
CA PHE A 30 9.63 17.48 -0.57
C PHE A 30 10.62 16.38 -1.01
N ASN A 31 11.59 16.72 -1.88
CA ASN A 31 12.53 15.77 -2.48
C ASN A 31 13.95 15.85 -1.88
N GLU A 32 14.12 16.46 -0.70
CA GLU A 32 15.42 16.44 -0.01
C GLU A 32 15.75 15.05 0.54
N PRO A 33 17.04 14.73 0.75
CA PRO A 33 17.45 13.56 1.52
C PRO A 33 16.81 13.54 2.91
N GLY A 34 16.76 12.36 3.51
CA GLY A 34 16.29 12.22 4.88
C GLY A 34 17.31 12.73 5.91
N GLU A 35 16.84 13.06 7.12
CA GLU A 35 17.65 13.51 8.25
C GLU A 35 18.80 12.55 8.60
N LYS A 36 18.62 11.25 8.30
CA LYS A 36 19.63 10.19 8.53
C LYS A 36 20.51 9.95 7.30
N GLY A 37 20.41 10.79 6.27
CA GLY A 37 20.99 10.59 4.94
C GLY A 37 20.17 9.63 4.08
N GLY A 38 20.49 9.54 2.79
CA GLY A 38 19.75 8.71 1.83
C GLY A 38 18.32 9.20 1.56
N ASP A 39 17.48 8.32 1.03
CA ASP A 39 16.10 8.66 0.67
C ASP A 39 15.23 8.87 1.92
N ALA A 40 14.47 9.97 1.94
CA ALA A 40 13.46 10.22 2.94
C ALA A 40 12.21 9.33 2.72
N GLY A 41 11.48 9.05 3.80
CA GLY A 41 10.25 8.27 3.78
C GLY A 41 10.19 7.18 4.84
N ALA A 42 9.15 6.35 4.76
CA ALA A 42 9.01 5.14 5.57
C ALA A 42 9.75 3.97 4.89
N HIS A 43 10.74 3.43 5.56
CA HIS A 43 11.54 2.29 5.09
C HIS A 43 10.92 1.00 5.62
N LEU A 44 10.44 0.17 4.70
CA LEU A 44 9.92 -1.17 4.96
C LEU A 44 11.04 -2.17 4.68
N VAL A 45 11.52 -2.86 5.72
CA VAL A 45 12.68 -3.74 5.66
C VAL A 45 12.27 -5.21 5.71
N VAL A 46 12.90 -6.04 4.88
CA VAL A 46 12.93 -7.50 5.02
C VAL A 46 14.33 -7.92 5.43
N GLY A 47 14.44 -8.66 6.53
CA GLY A 47 15.71 -9.16 7.01
C GLY A 47 16.21 -10.34 6.19
N SER A 48 17.54 -10.42 6.02
CA SER A 48 18.20 -11.54 5.36
C SER A 48 18.39 -12.76 6.26
N GLU A 49 18.39 -12.57 7.58
CA GLU A 49 18.55 -13.65 8.54
C GLU A 49 17.22 -14.36 8.84
N ILE A 50 17.24 -15.70 8.80
CA ILE A 50 16.11 -16.52 9.22
C ILE A 50 16.19 -16.74 10.73
N VAL A 51 15.18 -16.28 11.46
CA VAL A 51 15.09 -16.40 12.92
C VAL A 51 13.94 -17.35 13.26
N ASN A 52 14.26 -18.47 13.92
CA ASN A 52 13.27 -19.50 14.29
C ASN A 52 12.42 -20.01 13.10
N GLY A 53 13.03 -20.15 11.93
CA GLY A 53 12.34 -20.58 10.70
C GLY A 53 11.45 -19.51 10.06
N MET A 54 11.58 -18.25 10.48
CA MET A 54 10.80 -17.12 9.96
C MET A 54 11.71 -16.03 9.40
N VAL A 55 11.22 -15.32 8.40
CA VAL A 55 11.81 -14.11 7.84
C VAL A 55 11.21 -12.89 8.53
N THR A 56 12.02 -11.92 8.93
CA THR A 56 11.49 -10.65 9.47
C THR A 56 10.98 -9.78 8.35
N THR A 57 9.75 -9.27 8.50
CA THR A 57 9.03 -8.51 7.47
C THR A 57 8.45 -7.22 8.07
N SER A 58 7.89 -6.37 7.22
CA SER A 58 7.29 -5.09 7.62
C SER A 58 5.94 -4.86 6.95
N GLU A 59 5.06 -4.18 7.66
CA GLU A 59 3.75 -3.75 7.17
C GLU A 59 3.31 -2.47 7.88
N ILE A 60 2.68 -1.57 7.13
CA ILE A 60 1.96 -0.41 7.63
C ILE A 60 0.54 -0.51 7.09
N ALA A 61 -0.44 -0.31 7.97
CA ALA A 61 -1.85 -0.32 7.61
C ALA A 61 -2.53 0.95 8.12
N THR A 62 -3.55 1.42 7.40
CA THR A 62 -4.45 2.46 7.93
C THR A 62 -5.26 1.90 9.10
N THR A 63 -5.54 2.74 10.09
CA THR A 63 -6.39 2.37 11.24
C THR A 63 -7.87 2.45 10.91
N ASP A 64 -8.24 3.30 9.96
CA ASP A 64 -9.61 3.39 9.42
C ASP A 64 -9.85 2.24 8.43
N LEU A 65 -11.09 1.73 8.39
CA LEU A 65 -11.56 0.62 7.56
C LEU A 65 -12.68 1.06 6.60
N HIS A 66 -12.90 2.36 6.43
CA HIS A 66 -14.00 2.96 5.68
C HIS A 66 -13.58 3.51 4.31
N PHE A 67 -12.50 2.99 3.74
CA PHE A 67 -12.05 3.34 2.40
C PHE A 67 -12.89 2.58 1.37
N PHE A 68 -13.90 3.25 0.80
CA PHE A 68 -14.81 2.66 -0.18
C PHE A 68 -14.94 3.57 -1.40
N TYR A 69 -14.56 3.01 -2.55
CA TYR A 69 -14.32 3.75 -3.78
C TYR A 69 -13.34 4.92 -3.65
N GLY A 70 -12.75 5.32 -4.77
CA GLY A 70 -11.83 6.45 -4.82
C GLY A 70 -10.54 6.11 -5.54
N THR A 71 -9.56 6.99 -5.36
CA THR A 71 -8.24 6.84 -5.94
C THR A 71 -7.19 6.81 -4.84
N PHE A 72 -6.43 5.71 -4.82
CA PHE A 72 -5.46 5.39 -3.79
C PHE A 72 -4.08 5.32 -4.43
N ARG A 73 -3.13 6.07 -3.86
CA ARG A 73 -1.84 6.32 -4.49
C ARG A 73 -0.72 6.16 -3.47
N ALA A 74 0.39 5.59 -3.88
CA ALA A 74 1.61 5.54 -3.10
C ALA A 74 2.83 5.82 -3.99
N ALA A 75 3.72 6.70 -3.54
CA ALA A 75 5.03 6.86 -4.16
C ALA A 75 6.03 5.92 -3.50
N ILE A 76 6.50 4.94 -4.28
CA ILE A 76 7.30 3.83 -3.77
C ILE A 76 8.57 3.72 -4.63
N LYS A 77 9.70 3.57 -3.96
CA LYS A 77 10.96 3.11 -4.53
C LYS A 77 11.22 1.70 -4.02
N VAL A 78 11.13 0.70 -4.89
CA VAL A 78 11.21 -0.71 -4.47
C VAL A 78 12.66 -1.19 -4.41
N THR A 79 12.92 -2.19 -3.57
CA THR A 79 14.25 -2.79 -3.46
C THR A 79 14.72 -3.45 -4.76
N GLU A 80 16.01 -3.34 -5.07
CA GLU A 80 16.67 -4.19 -6.10
C GLU A 80 17.14 -5.54 -5.55
N VAL A 81 17.15 -5.72 -4.22
CA VAL A 81 17.61 -6.95 -3.59
C VAL A 81 16.61 -8.06 -3.87
N ALA A 82 17.00 -8.99 -4.73
CA ALA A 82 16.18 -10.13 -5.11
C ALA A 82 15.79 -10.99 -3.90
N GLY A 83 14.55 -11.47 -3.91
CA GLY A 83 14.02 -12.41 -2.92
C GLY A 83 12.92 -11.85 -2.04
N THR A 84 12.19 -10.82 -2.48
CA THR A 84 11.12 -10.20 -1.70
C THR A 84 9.92 -9.82 -2.57
N CYS A 85 8.77 -9.61 -1.92
CA CYS A 85 7.60 -8.94 -2.48
C CYS A 85 7.38 -7.60 -1.77
N SER A 86 7.28 -6.52 -2.52
CA SER A 86 6.75 -5.24 -2.03
C SER A 86 5.32 -5.08 -2.53
N ALA A 87 4.39 -4.73 -1.65
CA ALA A 87 2.98 -4.63 -1.98
C ALA A 87 2.37 -3.30 -1.53
N PHE A 88 1.50 -2.74 -2.37
CA PHE A 88 0.55 -1.68 -2.03
C PHE A 88 -0.84 -2.18 -2.37
N PHE A 89 -1.72 -2.27 -1.37
CA PHE A 89 -2.98 -2.95 -1.54
C PHE A 89 -4.11 -2.36 -0.72
N TRP A 90 -5.33 -2.63 -1.17
CA TRP A 90 -6.57 -2.43 -0.43
C TRP A 90 -7.12 -3.79 -0.01
N TYR A 91 -7.55 -3.92 1.25
CA TYR A 91 -8.00 -5.20 1.80
C TYR A 91 -9.29 -5.07 2.61
N PHE A 92 -10.21 -6.00 2.38
CA PHE A 92 -11.34 -6.30 3.27
C PHE A 92 -11.26 -7.73 3.81
N ASN A 93 -11.04 -8.72 2.93
CA ASN A 93 -10.80 -10.12 3.26
C ASN A 93 -10.14 -10.87 2.08
N ASP A 94 -9.79 -12.14 2.26
CA ASP A 94 -9.13 -13.01 1.26
C ASP A 94 -9.86 -13.17 -0.11
N THR A 95 -11.08 -12.66 -0.23
CA THR A 95 -11.88 -12.71 -1.48
C THR A 95 -12.25 -11.33 -2.02
N GLN A 96 -11.77 -10.28 -1.37
CA GLN A 96 -12.00 -8.89 -1.72
C GLN A 96 -10.74 -8.09 -1.35
N GLU A 97 -9.82 -8.03 -2.30
CA GLU A 97 -8.52 -7.38 -2.19
C GLU A 97 -8.12 -6.80 -3.55
N ILE A 98 -7.36 -5.71 -3.53
CA ILE A 98 -6.80 -5.06 -4.71
C ILE A 98 -5.30 -4.92 -4.50
N ASP A 99 -4.49 -5.54 -5.33
CA ASP A 99 -3.05 -5.65 -5.13
C ASP A 99 -2.23 -5.02 -6.26
N ILE A 100 -1.16 -4.33 -5.85
CA ILE A 100 0.00 -4.00 -6.70
C ILE A 100 1.23 -4.62 -6.04
N GLU A 101 1.81 -5.65 -6.66
CA GLU A 101 2.90 -6.44 -6.09
C GLU A 101 4.15 -6.49 -6.99
N PHE A 102 5.30 -6.20 -6.39
CA PHE A 102 6.60 -6.16 -7.02
C PHE A 102 7.48 -7.29 -6.52
N LEU A 103 7.84 -8.22 -7.41
CA LEU A 103 8.69 -9.35 -7.09
C LEU A 103 10.13 -9.04 -7.50
N SER A 104 10.96 -8.66 -6.55
CA SER A 104 12.34 -8.19 -6.81
C SER A 104 13.20 -9.25 -7.51
N ALA A 105 12.93 -10.54 -7.25
CA ALA A 105 13.58 -11.66 -7.93
C ALA A 105 13.24 -11.81 -9.42
N GLN A 106 12.25 -11.06 -9.93
CA GLN A 106 11.83 -11.06 -11.32
C GLN A 106 12.34 -9.86 -12.12
N PHE A 107 13.02 -8.92 -11.47
CA PHE A 107 13.64 -7.79 -12.14
C PHE A 107 14.91 -8.20 -12.89
N ASN A 108 15.11 -7.62 -14.06
CA ASN A 108 16.31 -7.76 -14.86
C ASN A 108 16.70 -6.38 -15.42
N LYS A 109 17.69 -5.77 -14.76
CA LYS A 109 18.20 -4.44 -15.15
C LYS A 109 18.90 -4.45 -16.51
N ASP A 110 19.58 -5.54 -16.86
CA ASP A 110 20.36 -5.64 -18.10
C ASP A 110 19.49 -5.51 -19.36
N ASN A 111 18.22 -5.91 -19.28
CA ASN A 111 17.28 -5.82 -20.39
C ASN A 111 16.05 -4.94 -20.12
N GLY A 112 16.02 -4.20 -19.00
CA GLY A 112 14.92 -3.32 -18.63
C GLY A 112 13.60 -4.02 -18.30
N THR A 113 13.64 -5.26 -17.82
CA THR A 113 12.44 -6.01 -17.43
C THR A 113 12.14 -5.79 -15.95
N PHE A 114 11.03 -5.11 -15.67
CA PHE A 114 10.54 -4.80 -14.33
C PHE A 114 9.05 -5.12 -14.22
N PRO A 115 8.66 -6.40 -14.05
CA PRO A 115 7.26 -6.79 -14.02
C PRO A 115 6.61 -6.36 -12.70
N VAL A 116 5.40 -5.82 -12.79
CA VAL A 116 4.47 -5.62 -11.68
C VAL A 116 3.29 -6.57 -11.85
N ASN A 117 2.84 -7.17 -10.74
CA ASN A 117 1.65 -8.01 -10.70
C ASN A 117 0.50 -7.17 -10.13
N LEU A 118 -0.62 -7.19 -10.84
CA LEU A 118 -1.85 -6.48 -10.50
C LEU A 118 -2.92 -7.55 -10.29
N VAL A 119 -3.58 -7.56 -9.14
CA VAL A 119 -4.46 -8.66 -8.74
C VAL A 119 -5.74 -8.12 -8.12
N LEU A 120 -6.87 -8.77 -8.43
CA LEU A 120 -8.05 -8.74 -7.56
C LEU A 120 -8.24 -10.13 -6.97
N GLN A 121 -8.06 -10.28 -5.65
CA GLN A 121 -8.41 -11.52 -4.99
C GLN A 121 -9.92 -11.70 -4.98
N SER A 122 -10.36 -12.93 -5.23
CA SER A 122 -11.76 -13.27 -5.40
C SER A 122 -12.05 -14.68 -4.90
N SER A 123 -13.32 -15.07 -4.88
CA SER A 123 -13.66 -16.48 -4.62
C SER A 123 -13.01 -17.43 -5.64
N GLU A 124 -12.79 -16.99 -6.88
CA GLU A 124 -12.13 -17.79 -7.91
C GLU A 124 -10.65 -18.04 -7.57
N SER A 125 -9.92 -17.01 -7.11
CA SER A 125 -8.53 -17.21 -6.67
C SER A 125 -8.47 -18.08 -5.41
N SER A 126 -9.38 -17.87 -4.44
CA SER A 126 -9.46 -18.71 -3.25
C SER A 126 -9.71 -20.20 -3.57
N GLU A 127 -10.64 -20.50 -4.49
CA GLU A 127 -10.91 -21.87 -4.97
C GLU A 127 -9.71 -22.47 -5.74
N ALA A 128 -8.89 -21.63 -6.37
CA ALA A 128 -7.62 -22.00 -6.99
C ALA A 128 -6.45 -22.13 -5.99
N GLY A 129 -6.74 -22.18 -4.69
CA GLY A 129 -5.72 -22.28 -3.65
C GLY A 129 -5.05 -20.96 -3.32
N PHE A 130 -5.77 -19.85 -3.54
CA PHE A 130 -5.34 -18.45 -3.43
C PHE A 130 -4.36 -17.99 -4.52
N ASP A 131 -4.32 -18.72 -5.63
CA ASP A 131 -3.56 -18.41 -6.84
C ASP A 131 -4.46 -17.73 -7.88
N ALA A 132 -4.34 -16.41 -8.00
CA ALA A 132 -5.02 -15.63 -9.04
C ALA A 132 -4.34 -15.70 -10.42
N SER A 133 -3.12 -16.24 -10.55
CA SER A 133 -2.29 -16.11 -11.76
C SER A 133 -2.91 -16.68 -13.04
N ASN A 134 -3.87 -17.60 -12.90
CA ASN A 134 -4.60 -18.22 -14.01
C ASN A 134 -6.04 -17.70 -14.17
N THR A 135 -6.46 -16.70 -13.38
CA THR A 135 -7.78 -16.09 -13.48
C THR A 135 -7.75 -14.87 -14.39
N LYS A 136 -8.93 -14.35 -14.76
CA LYS A 136 -9.04 -13.10 -15.53
C LYS A 136 -8.63 -11.86 -14.70
N ASP A 137 -8.57 -12.01 -13.37
CA ASP A 137 -8.39 -10.98 -12.36
C ASP A 137 -6.92 -10.81 -11.96
N PHE A 138 -6.02 -11.34 -12.79
CA PHE A 138 -4.58 -11.18 -12.69
C PHE A 138 -4.01 -10.56 -13.97
N ARG A 139 -3.15 -9.56 -13.81
CA ARG A 139 -2.38 -8.97 -14.91
C ARG A 139 -0.96 -8.77 -14.48
N ARG A 140 -0.03 -9.23 -15.31
CA ARG A 140 1.40 -8.96 -15.17
C ARG A 140 1.84 -8.02 -16.28
N VAL A 141 2.36 -6.86 -15.91
CA VAL A 141 2.74 -5.79 -16.84
C VAL A 141 4.18 -5.39 -16.60
N ASN A 142 4.96 -5.14 -17.65
CA ASN A 142 6.31 -4.60 -17.50
C ASN A 142 6.24 -3.08 -17.33
N LEU A 143 6.85 -2.54 -16.27
CA LEU A 143 6.96 -1.10 -16.10
C LEU A 143 7.86 -0.50 -17.20
N PRO A 144 7.58 0.74 -17.63
CA PRO A 144 8.40 1.42 -18.64
C PRO A 144 9.64 2.11 -18.05
N PHE A 145 9.95 1.88 -16.77
CA PHE A 145 11.02 2.50 -16.00
C PHE A 145 11.62 1.48 -15.01
N ASP A 146 12.77 1.80 -14.42
CA ASP A 146 13.38 1.01 -13.33
C ASP A 146 12.80 1.46 -11.98
N PRO A 147 11.92 0.67 -11.35
CA PRO A 147 11.25 1.05 -10.11
C PRO A 147 12.19 1.06 -8.89
N THR A 148 13.44 0.60 -9.05
CA THR A 148 14.47 0.57 -8.01
C THR A 148 15.35 1.82 -8.03
N ALA A 149 15.32 2.58 -9.13
CA ALA A 149 16.20 3.73 -9.33
C ALA A 149 15.67 5.00 -8.66
N ASP A 150 14.35 5.21 -8.69
CA ASP A 150 13.69 6.42 -8.18
C ASP A 150 12.30 6.09 -7.60
N PHE A 151 11.68 7.06 -6.96
CA PHE A 151 10.28 6.98 -6.55
C PHE A 151 9.36 7.09 -7.77
N HIS A 152 8.40 6.18 -7.84
CA HIS A 152 7.33 6.21 -8.83
C HIS A 152 5.97 6.16 -8.13
N GLU A 153 4.98 6.87 -8.68
CA GLU A 153 3.62 6.81 -8.15
C GLU A 153 2.89 5.60 -8.70
N TYR A 154 2.42 4.73 -7.81
CA TYR A 154 1.51 3.64 -8.14
C TYR A 154 0.12 3.96 -7.62
N ARG A 155 -0.88 3.75 -8.48
CA ARG A 155 -2.26 4.13 -8.18
C ARG A 155 -3.22 3.03 -8.59
N PHE A 156 -4.24 2.81 -7.78
CA PHE A 156 -5.46 2.14 -8.23
C PHE A 156 -6.68 3.02 -7.97
N ASP A 157 -7.54 3.11 -8.97
CA ASP A 157 -8.86 3.73 -8.86
C ASP A 157 -9.85 2.59 -8.62
N TYR A 158 -10.43 2.53 -7.41
CA TYR A 158 -11.47 1.59 -7.03
C TYR A 158 -12.83 2.25 -7.31
N LEU A 159 -13.55 1.77 -8.32
CA LEU A 159 -14.84 2.29 -8.74
C LEU A 159 -15.91 1.19 -8.64
N GLU A 160 -17.18 1.57 -8.77
CA GLU A 160 -18.34 0.66 -8.59
C GLU A 160 -18.27 -0.63 -9.42
N LYS A 161 -17.67 -0.58 -10.61
CA LYS A 161 -17.70 -1.70 -11.57
C LYS A 161 -16.33 -2.12 -12.08
N GLU A 162 -15.29 -1.40 -11.65
CA GLU A 162 -13.96 -1.57 -12.18
C GLU A 162 -12.89 -1.11 -11.20
N VAL A 163 -11.71 -1.71 -11.34
CA VAL A 163 -10.47 -1.24 -10.76
C VAL A 163 -9.51 -0.91 -11.90
N ILE A 164 -8.95 0.29 -11.87
CA ILE A 164 -7.99 0.76 -12.88
C ILE A 164 -6.65 1.02 -12.22
N PHE A 165 -5.59 0.41 -12.72
CA PHE A 165 -4.24 0.49 -12.18
C PHE A 165 -3.38 1.41 -13.03
N TYR A 166 -2.51 2.19 -12.37
CA TYR A 166 -1.63 3.14 -13.03
C TYR A 166 -0.23 3.13 -12.40
N ALA A 167 0.74 3.55 -13.21
CA ALA A 167 2.06 3.98 -12.76
C ALA A 167 2.42 5.31 -13.43
N ASP A 168 2.83 6.30 -12.64
CA ASP A 168 3.15 7.68 -13.07
C ASP A 168 2.06 8.31 -13.96
N GLY A 169 0.79 8.11 -13.57
CA GLY A 169 -0.39 8.57 -14.30
C GLY A 169 -0.74 7.79 -15.57
N LYS A 170 0.05 6.80 -15.97
CA LYS A 170 -0.23 5.95 -17.13
C LYS A 170 -1.00 4.68 -16.74
N GLU A 171 -2.13 4.43 -17.40
CA GLU A 171 -2.91 3.20 -17.18
C GLU A 171 -2.07 1.96 -17.54
N LEU A 172 -1.99 1.01 -16.60
CA LEU A 172 -1.33 -0.28 -16.76
C LEU A 172 -2.33 -1.38 -17.10
N ALA A 173 -3.47 -1.41 -16.38
CA ALA A 173 -4.52 -2.40 -16.57
C ALA A 173 -5.85 -1.89 -16.03
N ARG A 174 -6.93 -2.52 -16.50
CA ARG A 174 -8.30 -2.32 -16.04
C ARG A 174 -8.95 -3.68 -15.86
N MET A 175 -9.58 -3.87 -14.71
CA MET A 175 -10.28 -5.11 -14.34
C MET A 175 -11.71 -4.80 -13.97
N THR A 176 -12.62 -5.67 -14.37
CA THR A 176 -14.07 -5.49 -14.22
C THR A 176 -14.72 -6.81 -13.84
N GLY A 177 -15.90 -6.76 -13.23
CA GLY A 177 -16.73 -7.93 -12.98
C GLY A 177 -16.85 -8.25 -11.50
N SER A 178 -17.18 -9.50 -11.19
CA SER A 178 -17.52 -9.96 -9.83
C SER A 178 -16.39 -9.90 -8.82
N SER A 179 -15.14 -9.74 -9.27
CA SER A 179 -13.94 -9.67 -8.43
C SER A 179 -13.61 -8.25 -8.01
N VAL A 180 -14.31 -7.25 -8.56
CA VAL A 180 -14.25 -5.88 -8.04
C VAL A 180 -14.87 -5.89 -6.64
N PRO A 181 -14.15 -5.40 -5.61
CA PRO A 181 -14.71 -5.39 -4.26
C PRO A 181 -16.02 -4.60 -4.18
N THR A 182 -16.85 -4.93 -3.18
CA THR A 182 -18.23 -4.41 -3.07
C THR A 182 -18.51 -3.66 -1.77
N GLY A 183 -17.50 -3.50 -0.93
CA GLY A 183 -17.62 -2.84 0.37
C GLY A 183 -16.39 -2.01 0.75
N PRO A 184 -16.43 -1.40 1.94
CA PRO A 184 -15.31 -0.66 2.51
C PRO A 184 -14.21 -1.60 3.02
N GLY A 185 -12.98 -1.09 3.07
CA GLY A 185 -11.79 -1.81 3.53
C GLY A 185 -10.71 -0.82 3.91
N HIS A 186 -9.46 -1.25 3.90
CA HIS A 186 -8.33 -0.45 4.38
C HIS A 186 -7.11 -0.59 3.49
N LEU A 187 -6.17 0.36 3.61
CA LEU A 187 -4.96 0.41 2.80
C LEU A 187 -3.78 -0.13 3.58
N LEU A 188 -2.92 -0.85 2.86
CA LEU A 188 -1.75 -1.48 3.42
C LEU A 188 -0.56 -1.34 2.47
N LEU A 189 0.61 -1.26 3.09
CA LEU A 189 1.91 -1.34 2.45
C LEU A 189 2.70 -2.40 3.17
N SER A 190 3.18 -3.41 2.45
CA SER A 190 3.98 -4.48 3.04
C SER A 190 5.25 -4.74 2.25
N HIS A 191 6.29 -5.19 2.94
CA HIS A 191 7.50 -5.72 2.33
C HIS A 191 7.86 -7.01 3.05
N TRP A 192 7.80 -8.12 2.30
CA TRP A 192 7.83 -9.45 2.88
C TRP A 192 8.56 -10.48 2.02
N SER A 193 8.87 -11.62 2.63
CA SER A 193 9.39 -12.80 1.95
C SER A 193 9.12 -14.04 2.78
N ASN A 194 8.63 -15.09 2.13
CA ASN A 194 8.43 -16.44 2.69
C ASN A 194 9.24 -17.52 1.95
N GLY A 195 9.95 -17.14 0.89
CA GLY A 195 10.69 -18.05 0.01
C GLY A 195 9.83 -18.88 -0.95
N ASN A 196 8.56 -18.54 -1.15
CA ASN A 196 7.70 -19.19 -2.14
C ASN A 196 8.37 -19.12 -3.55
N PRO A 197 8.61 -20.25 -4.24
CA PRO A 197 9.29 -20.26 -5.54
C PRO A 197 8.52 -19.58 -6.68
N GLY A 198 7.19 -19.51 -6.57
CA GLY A 198 6.31 -18.83 -7.51
C GLY A 198 6.27 -17.32 -7.29
N TRP A 199 6.47 -16.87 -6.05
CA TRP A 199 6.29 -15.48 -5.64
C TRP A 199 7.59 -14.82 -5.18
N SER A 200 7.80 -14.65 -3.88
CA SER A 200 8.91 -13.88 -3.30
C SER A 200 10.30 -14.40 -3.69
N ARG A 201 10.47 -15.72 -3.88
CA ARG A 201 11.74 -16.39 -4.24
C ARG A 201 12.92 -16.02 -3.32
N GLY A 202 12.62 -15.65 -2.08
CA GLY A 202 13.59 -15.32 -1.05
C GLY A 202 13.96 -16.50 -0.15
N PRO A 203 14.49 -16.21 1.06
CA PRO A 203 14.75 -14.88 1.63
C PRO A 203 15.83 -14.12 0.86
N PRO A 204 15.90 -12.78 0.99
CA PRO A 204 16.95 -12.01 0.35
C PRO A 204 18.32 -12.30 0.98
N LYS A 205 19.40 -12.19 0.18
CA LYS A 205 20.77 -12.48 0.64
C LYS A 205 21.38 -11.40 1.54
N THR A 206 20.83 -10.20 1.48
CA THR A 206 21.14 -9.04 2.30
C THR A 206 19.84 -8.38 2.69
N ASP A 207 19.82 -7.58 3.74
CA ASP A 207 18.60 -6.86 4.10
C ASP A 207 18.11 -6.03 2.92
N ALA A 208 16.81 -6.11 2.67
CA ALA A 208 16.15 -5.50 1.53
C ALA A 208 15.24 -4.38 2.03
N THR A 209 15.30 -3.21 1.40
CA THR A 209 14.52 -2.04 1.83
C THR A 209 13.72 -1.48 0.67
N THR A 210 12.40 -1.41 0.86
CA THR A 210 11.48 -0.66 0.01
C THR A 210 11.08 0.61 0.75
N ILE A 211 11.05 1.74 0.05
CA ILE A 211 10.84 3.04 0.66
C ILE A 211 9.55 3.64 0.13
N VAL A 212 8.72 4.13 1.04
CA VAL A 212 7.47 4.82 0.74
C VAL A 212 7.64 6.30 1.07
N SER A 213 7.54 7.15 0.05
CA SER A 213 7.65 8.61 0.21
C SER A 213 6.32 9.18 0.71
N TYR A 214 5.20 8.79 0.09
CA TYR A 214 3.86 9.21 0.51
C TYR A 214 2.79 8.18 0.21
N VAL A 215 1.66 8.33 0.90
CA VAL A 215 0.38 7.69 0.57
C VAL A 215 -0.70 8.77 0.48
N LYS A 216 -1.48 8.76 -0.59
CA LYS A 216 -2.63 9.65 -0.80
C LYS A 216 -3.87 8.81 -1.01
N ALA A 217 -4.90 9.08 -0.23
CA ALA A 217 -6.21 8.45 -0.36
C ALA A 217 -7.26 9.53 -0.62
N TYR A 218 -7.86 9.51 -1.81
CA TYR A 218 -8.93 10.42 -2.19
C TYR A 218 -10.22 9.62 -2.36
N PHE A 219 -11.09 9.71 -1.37
CA PHE A 219 -12.29 8.88 -1.30
C PHE A 219 -13.43 9.66 -0.65
N ASN A 220 -14.65 9.23 -0.96
CA ASN A 220 -15.81 9.67 -0.22
C ASN A 220 -15.92 8.82 1.03
N SER A 221 -15.81 9.46 2.20
CA SER A 221 -15.98 8.76 3.47
C SER A 221 -17.33 8.03 3.52
N SER A 222 -17.31 6.75 3.90
CA SER A 222 -18.53 5.97 4.12
C SER A 222 -19.17 6.21 5.51
N MET A 223 -18.62 7.10 6.33
CA MET A 223 -19.21 7.49 7.61
C MET A 223 -20.45 8.38 7.45
N ASP A 224 -21.54 8.04 8.13
CA ASP A 224 -22.81 8.78 8.08
C ASP A 224 -22.67 10.28 8.35
N SER A 225 -21.83 10.67 9.32
CA SER A 225 -21.61 12.08 9.67
C SER A 225 -20.98 12.86 8.51
N ARG A 226 -20.00 12.26 7.81
CA ARG A 226 -19.31 12.89 6.68
C ARG A 226 -20.21 12.95 5.44
N GLN A 227 -21.07 11.94 5.25
CA GLN A 227 -22.09 11.97 4.21
C GLN A 227 -23.12 13.08 4.47
N ALA A 228 -23.57 13.24 5.71
CA ALA A 228 -24.47 14.33 6.09
C ALA A 228 -23.81 15.72 5.89
N ASP A 229 -22.54 15.87 6.27
CA ASP A 229 -21.76 17.10 6.02
C ASP A 229 -21.63 17.40 4.52
N PHE A 230 -21.46 16.38 3.68
CA PHE A 230 -21.41 16.53 2.22
C PHE A 230 -22.76 17.00 1.67
N VAL A 231 -23.87 16.34 2.02
CA VAL A 231 -25.23 16.72 1.58
C VAL A 231 -25.58 18.14 2.01
N SER A 232 -25.16 18.53 3.21
CA SER A 232 -25.37 19.89 3.74
C SER A 232 -24.60 20.97 2.97
N ARG A 233 -23.36 20.67 2.56
CA ARG A 233 -22.44 21.66 1.94
C ARG A 233 -22.52 21.70 0.41
N CYS A 234 -22.71 20.56 -0.24
CA CYS A 234 -22.75 20.44 -1.71
C CYS A 234 -24.19 20.60 -2.20
N THR A 235 -24.65 21.85 -2.30
CA THR A 235 -26.03 22.18 -2.68
C THR A 235 -26.27 22.20 -4.20
N ASP A 236 -25.21 22.40 -4.99
CA ASP A 236 -25.24 22.35 -6.45
C ASP A 236 -24.00 21.60 -6.98
N PRO A 237 -24.12 20.31 -7.33
CA PRO A 237 -23.01 19.51 -7.88
C PRO A 237 -22.48 20.00 -9.23
N ALA A 238 -23.21 20.87 -9.94
CA ALA A 238 -22.80 21.43 -11.22
C ALA A 238 -22.12 22.80 -11.09
N ALA A 239 -22.07 23.37 -9.89
CA ALA A 239 -21.44 24.66 -9.65
C ALA A 239 -19.92 24.62 -9.87
N GLU A 240 -19.35 25.76 -10.22
CA GLU A 240 -17.90 25.93 -10.30
C GLU A 240 -17.26 25.64 -8.94
N GLY A 241 -16.25 24.75 -8.91
CA GLY A 241 -15.61 24.30 -7.67
C GLY A 241 -16.42 23.30 -6.84
N ALA A 242 -17.50 22.72 -7.38
CA ALA A 242 -18.26 21.67 -6.68
C ALA A 242 -17.48 20.35 -6.55
N PHE A 243 -16.43 20.16 -7.35
CA PHE A 243 -15.49 19.05 -7.26
C PHE A 243 -14.07 19.55 -6.94
N CYS A 244 -13.32 18.75 -6.20
CA CYS A 244 -11.91 18.97 -5.97
C CYS A 244 -11.12 18.31 -7.10
N ASP A 245 -10.39 19.11 -7.88
CA ASP A 245 -9.42 18.55 -8.82
C ASP A 245 -8.32 17.81 -8.06
N VAL A 246 -7.99 16.60 -8.48
CA VAL A 246 -6.85 15.84 -7.98
C VAL A 246 -5.84 15.76 -9.14
N PRO A 247 -4.76 16.57 -9.10
CA PRO A 247 -3.74 16.55 -10.13
C PRO A 247 -3.01 15.21 -10.15
N ASP A 248 -2.62 14.79 -11.35
CA ASP A 248 -1.73 13.66 -11.55
C ASP A 248 -0.28 14.13 -11.49
N ASN A 249 0.61 13.28 -10.97
CA ASN A 249 2.05 13.54 -10.86
C ASN A 249 2.42 14.81 -10.08
N ASP A 250 1.58 15.21 -9.11
CA ASP A 250 1.93 16.25 -8.14
C ASP A 250 2.17 15.60 -6.76
N PRO A 251 3.43 15.35 -6.38
CA PRO A 251 3.75 14.72 -5.10
C PRO A 251 3.42 15.64 -3.93
N THR A 252 3.42 16.97 -4.13
CA THR A 252 3.23 17.96 -3.06
C THR A 252 1.79 18.36 -2.80
N TYR A 253 0.88 18.09 -3.74
CA TYR A 253 -0.54 18.38 -3.59
C TYR A 253 -1.11 17.69 -2.34
N PHE A 254 -1.75 18.48 -1.46
CA PHE A 254 -2.18 18.17 -0.08
C PHE A 254 -1.08 18.04 1.00
N PHE A 255 0.19 17.91 0.65
CA PHE A 255 1.27 17.77 1.63
C PHE A 255 1.91 19.11 2.04
N THR A 256 1.82 20.19 1.23
CA THR A 256 2.54 21.44 1.55
C THR A 256 1.92 22.77 1.03
N TYR A 257 2.22 23.86 1.77
CA TYR A 257 2.20 25.33 1.50
C TYR A 257 1.04 26.06 0.81
N GLN A 258 -0.12 25.45 0.57
CA GLN A 258 -1.25 26.27 0.12
C GLN A 258 -1.77 27.15 1.27
N GLN A 259 -1.73 28.49 1.10
CA GLN A 259 -2.54 29.37 1.93
C GLN A 259 -4.01 28.99 1.72
N ASN A 260 -4.82 29.04 2.79
CA ASN A 260 -6.27 28.79 2.74
C ASN A 260 -6.70 27.31 2.68
N MET A 261 -5.91 26.38 3.25
CA MET A 261 -6.42 25.02 3.49
C MET A 261 -7.61 25.06 4.47
N THR A 262 -8.65 24.28 4.16
CA THR A 262 -9.94 24.25 4.85
C THR A 262 -9.82 24.12 6.39
N ASN A 263 -10.72 24.78 7.13
CA ASN A 263 -10.92 24.54 8.57
C ASN A 263 -11.04 23.02 8.84
N ASN A 264 -10.31 22.49 9.83
CA ASN A 264 -10.19 21.07 10.19
C ASN A 264 -9.30 20.16 9.31
N GLN A 265 -8.32 20.69 8.58
CA GLN A 265 -7.24 19.81 8.12
C GLN A 265 -6.39 19.38 9.31
N THR A 266 -6.36 18.08 9.61
CA THR A 266 -5.37 17.50 10.51
C THR A 266 -4.02 17.53 9.81
N THR A 267 -3.23 18.57 10.04
CA THR A 267 -1.81 18.57 9.68
C THR A 267 -1.04 17.87 10.78
N TYR A 268 -0.07 17.02 10.43
CA TYR A 268 0.77 16.25 11.37
C TYR A 268 1.49 17.10 12.45
N LEU A 269 1.49 18.43 12.30
CA LEU A 269 2.23 19.35 13.16
C LEU A 269 1.63 19.61 14.55
N ASP A 270 0.43 19.13 14.90
CA ASP A 270 -0.23 19.51 16.16
C ASP A 270 -0.80 18.35 17.00
N ASP A 271 -0.23 17.15 16.93
CA ASP A 271 -0.63 16.07 17.84
C ASP A 271 0.56 15.43 18.56
N GLU A 272 1.23 16.22 19.43
CA GLU A 272 2.13 15.68 20.46
C GLU A 272 1.41 14.66 21.39
N ASN A 273 0.07 14.58 21.34
CA ASN A 273 -0.72 13.56 22.05
C ASN A 273 -1.06 12.32 21.22
N ALA A 274 -0.90 12.32 19.88
CA ALA A 274 -1.13 11.13 19.06
C ALA A 274 -0.12 10.00 19.37
N ALA A 275 1.12 10.36 19.70
CA ALA A 275 2.12 9.42 20.21
C ALA A 275 1.85 8.97 21.66
N GLY A 276 1.06 9.76 22.43
CA GLY A 276 0.73 9.52 23.83
C GLY A 276 -0.54 8.68 24.07
N CYS A 277 -1.42 8.55 23.08
CA CYS A 277 -2.64 7.74 23.18
C CYS A 277 -2.41 6.22 23.04
N VAL A 278 -1.16 5.76 22.88
CA VAL A 278 -0.80 4.34 22.87
C VAL A 278 -0.56 3.78 24.30
N GLY A 279 -0.75 4.59 25.34
CA GLY A 279 -0.55 4.18 26.74
C GLY A 279 -1.81 4.37 27.60
N PHE A 280 -2.17 3.30 28.33
CA PHE A 280 -3.00 3.28 29.55
C PHE A 280 -4.53 3.05 29.51
N TRP A 281 -5.21 2.92 28.37
CA TRP A 281 -6.66 2.63 28.36
C TRP A 281 -7.08 1.34 27.63
N TRP A 282 -6.17 0.39 27.45
CA TRP A 282 -6.41 -0.85 26.69
C TRP A 282 -6.54 -2.14 27.52
N SER A 283 -6.78 -2.04 28.84
CA SER A 283 -6.95 -3.25 29.66
C SER A 283 -8.33 -3.92 29.58
N PHE A 284 -9.27 -3.43 28.76
CA PHE A 284 -10.61 -4.03 28.63
C PHE A 284 -11.18 -3.96 27.20
N MET A 285 -10.43 -4.49 26.23
CA MET A 285 -10.97 -4.99 24.95
C MET A 285 -10.24 -6.28 24.58
N LEU A 286 -10.27 -7.26 25.49
CA LEU A 286 -9.95 -8.66 25.16
C LEU A 286 -11.14 -9.21 24.36
N GLY A 287 -11.00 -9.29 23.04
CA GLY A 287 -12.00 -9.97 22.20
C GLY A 287 -12.06 -9.59 20.72
N ALA A 288 -11.30 -8.60 20.26
CA ALA A 288 -11.06 -8.42 18.82
C ALA A 288 -9.69 -9.01 18.52
N THR A 289 -9.66 -10.14 17.84
CA THR A 289 -8.46 -10.60 17.14
C THR A 289 -7.94 -9.42 16.33
N LEU A 290 -6.76 -8.90 16.71
CA LEU A 290 -5.90 -8.20 15.78
C LEU A 290 -5.65 -9.20 14.64
N ALA A 291 -6.52 -9.15 13.64
CA ALA A 291 -6.23 -9.72 12.35
C ALA A 291 -5.08 -8.86 11.83
N SER A 292 -3.86 -9.28 12.15
CA SER A 292 -2.78 -9.02 11.22
C SER A 292 -3.31 -9.45 9.86
N SER A 293 -3.36 -8.53 8.92
CA SER A 293 -3.45 -8.72 7.46
C SER A 293 -2.32 -9.59 6.90
N ALA A 294 -1.79 -10.48 7.73
CA ALA A 294 -0.80 -11.51 7.45
C ALA A 294 -1.47 -12.64 6.67
N TRP A 295 -1.98 -12.29 5.49
CA TRP A 295 -2.28 -13.15 4.36
C TRP A 295 -1.90 -12.30 3.14
N ALA A 296 -0.60 -12.12 2.91
CA ALA A 296 -0.14 -11.51 1.67
C ALA A 296 -0.38 -12.54 0.55
N ILE A 297 -1.45 -12.34 -0.22
CA ILE A 297 -1.88 -13.29 -1.23
C ILE A 297 -1.25 -12.89 -2.57
N GLY A 298 -0.20 -13.64 -2.89
CA GLY A 298 0.28 -13.81 -4.24
C GLY A 298 0.65 -15.26 -4.41
N LEU A 299 -0.35 -16.07 -4.83
CA LEU A 299 -0.40 -17.53 -4.75
C LEU A 299 -0.84 -18.12 -3.40
#